data_AF-A0A662K9E2-F1
#
_entry.id   AF-A0A662K9E2-F1
#
_cell.length_a   1.000
_cell.length_b   1.000
_cell.length_c   1.000
_cell.angle_alpha   90.00
_cell.angle_beta   90.00
_cell.angle_gamma   90.00
#
_symmetry.space_group_name_H-M   'P 1'
#
loop_
_entity.id
_entity.type
_entity.pdbx_description
1 polymer ?
#
loop_
_entity_poly.entity_id
_entity_poly.type
_entity_poly.pdbx_seq_one_letter_code
_entity_poly.pdbx_strand_id
1 'polypeptide(L)'
;MGKNLLGISPEYAYIHREGAVLLEEIHSPHFLAFCPSDKDVNLEREKLMERWKKGEGLLKHITEIGKVEKFKSFWDFEKEIDAFRVYVKRSFLVPEVSDYLFFNMDLYTAEHDIPYHQRVLIDMASQDRMWVLDTEGREERLKVLVYDIETTEFEEEKADLPIDILGYTSFEVRIKSKKDLDNEDFYFDMEKPSVSWKESEVVQLVSRNRDEEIENLVNFCKILREHDIVSGHNIVGFDNRQ
;
A
#
# COMPACT_ATOMS: atom_id res chain seq x y z
N MET A 1 17.77 -9.26 -7.61
CA MET A 1 16.36 -8.87 -7.51
C MET A 1 16.33 -7.42 -7.03
N GLY A 2 15.74 -6.52 -7.82
CA GLY A 2 15.65 -5.10 -7.49
C GLY A 2 14.87 -4.90 -6.19
N LYS A 3 15.39 -4.05 -5.30
CA LYS A 3 14.77 -3.65 -4.03
C LYS A 3 13.76 -2.53 -4.26
N ASN A 4 13.07 -2.56 -5.40
CA ASN A 4 12.44 -1.38 -5.92
C ASN A 4 11.25 -0.97 -5.05
N LEU A 5 11.23 0.30 -4.63
CA LEU A 5 10.03 1.01 -4.21
C LEU A 5 9.18 1.41 -5.43
N LEU A 6 8.90 0.46 -6.33
CA LEU A 6 7.92 0.68 -7.40
C LEU A 6 6.56 0.93 -6.74
N GLY A 7 5.79 1.85 -7.33
CA GLY A 7 4.49 2.33 -6.84
C GLY A 7 3.75 1.30 -6.00
N ILE A 8 3.36 1.71 -4.79
CA ILE A 8 2.82 0.86 -3.73
C ILE A 8 1.80 -0.10 -4.33
N SER A 9 2.20 -1.36 -4.52
CA SER A 9 1.22 -2.37 -4.89
C SER A 9 0.28 -2.51 -3.69
N PRO A 10 -1.04 -2.40 -3.90
CA PRO A 10 -2.00 -2.55 -2.80
C PRO A 10 -1.98 -3.97 -2.20
N GLU A 11 -1.25 -4.90 -2.82
CA GLU A 11 -1.13 -6.30 -2.41
C GLU A 11 0.16 -6.59 -1.63
N TYR A 12 1.15 -5.68 -1.61
CA TYR A 12 2.46 -5.95 -1.01
C TYR A 12 2.87 -4.87 0.00
N ALA A 13 3.46 -5.30 1.10
CA ALA A 13 4.24 -4.45 1.99
C ALA A 13 5.71 -4.55 1.61
N TYR A 14 6.39 -3.41 1.55
CA TYR A 14 7.82 -3.35 1.29
C TYR A 14 8.55 -3.27 2.63
N ILE A 15 9.09 -4.41 3.05
CA ILE A 15 9.85 -4.51 4.29
C ILE A 15 11.31 -4.19 3.96
N HIS A 16 11.85 -3.21 4.69
CA HIS A 16 13.20 -2.73 4.48
C HIS A 16 14.20 -3.90 4.45
N ARG A 17 14.98 -4.01 3.36
CA ARG A 17 15.99 -5.07 3.09
C ARG A 17 15.46 -6.51 2.90
N GLU A 18 14.20 -6.78 3.18
CA GLU A 18 13.57 -8.09 2.98
C GLU A 18 12.74 -8.14 1.68
N GLY A 19 12.41 -6.98 1.12
CA GLY A 19 11.71 -6.86 -0.17
C GLY A 19 10.19 -6.82 0.00
N ALA A 20 9.49 -7.07 -1.09
CA ALA A 20 8.03 -7.08 -1.11
C ALA A 20 7.49 -8.39 -0.53
N VAL A 21 6.56 -8.30 0.41
CA VAL A 21 5.84 -9.44 1.00
C VAL A 21 4.35 -9.21 0.81
N LEU A 22 3.60 -10.28 0.49
CA LEU A 22 2.15 -10.18 0.33
C LEU A 22 1.51 -9.72 1.64
N LEU A 23 0.57 -8.77 1.56
CA LEU A 23 -0.13 -8.26 2.74
C LEU A 23 -0.82 -9.37 3.53
N GLU A 24 -1.40 -10.35 2.82
CA GLU A 24 -2.09 -11.49 3.42
C GLU A 24 -1.18 -12.40 4.25
N GLU A 25 0.14 -12.38 4.01
CA GLU A 25 1.12 -13.18 4.77
C GLU A 25 1.46 -12.56 6.12
N ILE A 26 1.30 -11.24 6.24
CA ILE A 26 1.78 -10.48 7.41
C ILE A 26 0.64 -9.80 8.19
N HIS A 27 -0.55 -9.70 7.58
CA HIS A 27 -1.68 -8.95 8.10
C HIS A 27 -3.03 -9.57 7.70
N SER A 28 -4.01 -9.56 8.61
CA SER A 28 -5.38 -10.05 8.35
C SER A 28 -6.38 -8.88 8.32
N PRO A 29 -7.19 -8.74 7.25
CA PRO A 29 -8.23 -7.72 7.20
C PRO A 29 -9.22 -7.88 8.35
N HIS A 30 -9.54 -6.79 9.03
CA HIS A 30 -10.46 -6.81 10.15
C HIS A 30 -11.16 -5.47 10.37
N PHE A 31 -12.21 -5.53 11.17
CA PHE A 31 -12.97 -4.38 11.66
C PHE A 31 -13.44 -4.65 13.09
N LEU A 32 -14.01 -3.65 13.75
CA LEU A 32 -14.53 -3.78 15.11
C LEU A 32 -16.02 -4.09 15.09
N ALA A 33 -16.45 -4.99 15.98
CA ALA A 33 -17.85 -5.25 16.28
C ALA A 33 -18.11 -5.06 17.79
N PHE A 34 -19.27 -4.48 18.11
CA PHE A 34 -19.72 -4.23 19.47
C PHE A 34 -21.24 -4.19 19.51
N CYS A 35 -21.83 -4.22 20.71
CA CYS A 35 -23.27 -4.20 20.88
C CYS A 35 -23.78 -2.85 21.42
N PRO A 36 -25.08 -2.58 21.30
CA PRO A 36 -25.75 -1.55 22.08
C PRO A 36 -25.45 -1.65 23.59
N SER A 37 -25.52 -0.52 24.31
CA SER A 37 -25.14 -0.43 25.73
C SER A 37 -26.00 -1.24 26.69
N ASP A 38 -27.18 -1.69 26.26
CA ASP A 38 -28.11 -2.53 27.02
C ASP A 38 -27.83 -4.04 26.86
N LYS A 39 -26.83 -4.43 26.05
CA LYS A 39 -26.45 -5.82 25.83
C LYS A 39 -25.07 -6.15 26.40
N ASP A 40 -24.87 -7.43 26.70
CA ASP A 40 -23.57 -7.98 27.08
C ASP A 40 -22.77 -8.38 25.84
N VAL A 41 -21.66 -7.69 25.61
CA VAL A 41 -20.76 -7.91 24.47
C VAL A 41 -20.20 -9.33 24.42
N ASN A 42 -19.92 -9.96 25.57
CA ASN A 42 -19.40 -11.33 25.60
C ASN A 42 -20.48 -12.31 25.15
N LEU A 43 -21.72 -12.10 25.59
CA LEU A 43 -22.85 -12.94 25.19
C LEU A 43 -23.12 -12.85 23.69
N GLU A 44 -23.13 -11.63 23.12
CA GLU A 44 -23.34 -11.43 21.69
C GLU A 44 -22.16 -11.97 20.85
N ARG A 45 -20.93 -11.82 21.35
CA ARG A 45 -19.74 -12.42 20.74
C ARG A 45 -19.83 -13.96 20.70
N GLU A 46 -20.25 -14.60 21.78
CA GLU A 46 -20.42 -16.07 21.81
C GLU A 46 -21.52 -16.52 20.83
N LYS A 47 -22.64 -15.81 20.73
CA LYS A 47 -23.67 -16.09 19.71
C LYS A 47 -23.12 -15.98 18.29
N LEU A 48 -22.30 -14.97 18.02
CA LEU A 48 -21.62 -14.83 16.73
C LEU A 48 -20.68 -16.01 16.47
N MET A 49 -19.87 -16.41 17.46
CA MET A 49 -18.97 -17.56 17.35
C MET A 49 -19.73 -18.87 17.06
N GLU A 50 -20.88 -19.09 17.69
CA GLU A 50 -21.72 -20.26 17.43
C GLU A 50 -22.25 -20.29 15.99
N ARG A 51 -22.73 -19.15 15.46
CA ARG A 51 -23.20 -19.06 14.07
C ARG A 51 -22.05 -19.18 13.06
N TRP A 52 -20.92 -18.56 13.36
CA TRP A 52 -19.71 -18.68 12.54
C TRP A 52 -19.26 -20.13 12.41
N LYS A 53 -19.23 -20.89 13.51
CA LYS A 53 -18.89 -22.34 13.51
C LYS A 53 -19.83 -23.19 12.65
N LYS A 54 -21.08 -22.76 12.46
CA LYS A 54 -22.05 -23.43 11.57
C LYS A 54 -21.83 -23.10 10.09
N GLY A 55 -20.96 -22.14 9.77
CA GLY A 55 -20.64 -21.74 8.39
C GLY A 55 -21.80 -21.05 7.67
N GLU A 56 -22.67 -20.37 8.41
CA GLU A 56 -23.90 -19.76 7.86
C GLU A 56 -23.57 -18.54 6.97
N GLY A 57 -24.06 -18.56 5.72
CA GLY A 57 -24.09 -17.38 4.85
C GLY A 57 -22.74 -16.69 4.65
N LEU A 58 -22.68 -15.39 4.95
CA LEU A 58 -21.47 -14.56 4.85
C LEU A 58 -20.47 -14.83 5.99
N LEU A 59 -20.90 -15.44 7.09
CA LEU A 59 -20.02 -15.71 8.24
C LEU A 59 -18.90 -16.70 7.90
N LYS A 60 -19.08 -17.56 6.89
CA LYS A 60 -18.01 -18.47 6.40
C LYS A 60 -16.74 -17.74 5.95
N HIS A 61 -16.82 -16.43 5.70
CA HIS A 61 -15.68 -15.59 5.30
C HIS A 61 -14.91 -15.03 6.50
N ILE A 62 -15.44 -15.13 7.72
CA ILE A 62 -14.72 -14.82 8.94
C ILE A 62 -13.65 -15.90 9.17
N THR A 63 -12.45 -15.47 9.50
CA THR A 63 -11.29 -16.33 9.80
C THR A 63 -11.02 -16.43 11.29
N GLU A 64 -11.30 -15.36 12.03
CA GLU A 64 -11.13 -15.28 13.47
C GLU A 64 -12.08 -14.24 14.07
N ILE A 65 -12.50 -14.49 15.32
CA ILE A 65 -13.20 -13.51 16.17
C ILE A 65 -12.32 -13.28 17.39
N GLY A 66 -11.78 -12.07 17.49
CA GLY A 66 -10.88 -11.64 18.55
C GLY A 66 -11.54 -11.64 19.93
N LYS A 67 -10.74 -11.38 20.97
CA LYS A 67 -11.25 -11.22 22.34
C LYS A 67 -11.96 -9.87 22.49
N VAL A 68 -12.77 -9.75 23.54
CA VAL A 68 -13.31 -8.45 23.95
C VAL A 68 -12.18 -7.62 24.56
N GLU A 69 -12.03 -6.41 24.04
CA GLU A 69 -11.04 -5.41 24.44
C GLU A 69 -11.75 -4.07 24.66
N LYS A 70 -11.16 -3.22 25.49
CA LYS A 70 -11.66 -1.86 25.73
C LYS A 70 -11.07 -0.89 24.72
N PHE A 71 -11.92 -0.16 24.03
CA PHE A 71 -11.55 0.90 23.10
C PHE A 71 -12.03 2.24 23.62
N LYS A 72 -11.16 3.25 23.53
CA LYS A 72 -11.51 4.63 23.83
C LYS A 72 -12.11 5.29 22.58
N SER A 73 -13.22 6.00 22.73
CA SER A 73 -13.81 6.73 21.61
C SER A 73 -12.88 7.86 21.14
N PHE A 74 -12.71 7.97 19.82
CA PHE A 74 -11.89 9.04 19.23
C PHE A 74 -12.56 10.42 19.33
N TRP A 75 -13.89 10.45 19.44
CA TRP A 75 -14.70 11.69 19.48
C TRP A 75 -15.06 12.09 20.91
N ASP A 76 -15.25 11.11 21.80
CA ASP A 76 -15.65 11.32 23.19
C ASP A 76 -14.62 10.68 24.11
N PHE A 77 -13.67 11.49 24.58
CA PHE A 77 -12.54 11.02 25.37
C PHE A 77 -12.92 10.48 26.76
N GLU A 78 -14.16 10.63 27.21
CA GLU A 78 -14.63 10.02 28.47
C GLU A 78 -15.32 8.68 28.23
N LYS A 79 -15.55 8.31 26.97
CA LYS A 79 -16.28 7.10 26.61
C LYS A 79 -15.32 5.95 26.27
N GLU A 80 -15.50 4.86 27.00
CA GLU A 80 -14.94 3.55 26.67
C GLU A 80 -16.03 2.62 26.14
N ILE A 81 -15.68 1.78 25.17
CA ILE A 81 -16.57 0.79 24.56
C ILE A 81 -15.85 -0.56 24.60
N ASP A 82 -16.52 -1.58 25.10
CA ASP A 82 -16.07 -2.96 24.94
C ASP A 82 -16.43 -3.43 23.53
N ALA A 83 -15.41 -3.80 22.75
CA ALA A 83 -15.56 -4.26 21.37
C ALA A 83 -14.62 -5.44 21.10
N PHE A 84 -14.81 -6.13 19.99
CA PHE A 84 -13.92 -7.20 19.56
C PHE A 84 -13.65 -7.09 18.06
N ARG A 85 -12.46 -7.54 17.64
CA ARG A 85 -12.08 -7.59 16.22
C ARG A 85 -12.73 -8.77 15.52
N VAL A 86 -13.20 -8.56 14.29
CA VAL A 86 -13.66 -9.61 13.38
C VAL A 86 -12.72 -9.66 12.19
N TYR A 87 -12.01 -10.76 12.02
CA TYR A 87 -11.06 -10.96 10.94
C TYR A 87 -11.71 -11.69 9.77
N VAL A 88 -11.46 -11.25 8.54
CA VAL A 88 -12.07 -11.79 7.33
C VAL A 88 -11.02 -12.26 6.32
N LYS A 89 -11.40 -13.22 5.48
CA LYS A 89 -10.49 -13.89 4.55
C LYS A 89 -9.88 -12.97 3.48
N ARG A 90 -10.62 -11.94 3.06
CA ARG A 90 -10.24 -10.98 2.01
C ARG A 90 -10.73 -9.60 2.37
N SER A 91 -9.95 -8.57 2.08
CA SER A 91 -10.24 -7.18 2.43
C SER A 91 -11.54 -6.66 1.82
N PHE A 92 -11.83 -6.99 0.55
CA PHE A 92 -13.07 -6.56 -0.11
C PHE A 92 -14.34 -7.17 0.51
N LEU A 93 -14.22 -8.19 1.36
CA LEU A 93 -15.35 -8.78 2.09
C LEU A 93 -15.65 -8.05 3.41
N VAL A 94 -14.77 -7.15 3.87
CA VAL A 94 -14.99 -6.39 5.11
C VAL A 94 -16.33 -5.65 5.10
N PRO A 95 -16.70 -4.88 4.05
CA PRO A 95 -17.99 -4.19 4.01
C PRO A 95 -19.18 -5.15 4.07
N GLU A 96 -19.14 -6.23 3.28
CA GLU A 96 -20.25 -7.21 3.21
C GLU A 96 -20.46 -7.95 4.55
N VAL A 97 -19.37 -8.38 5.19
CA VAL A 97 -19.46 -9.05 6.49
C VAL A 97 -19.90 -8.06 7.57
N SER A 98 -19.40 -6.82 7.55
CA SER A 98 -19.81 -5.76 8.46
C SER A 98 -21.31 -5.47 8.36
N ASP A 99 -21.83 -5.28 7.14
CA ASP A 99 -23.25 -5.04 6.89
C ASP A 99 -24.11 -6.19 7.41
N TYR A 100 -23.69 -7.43 7.19
CA TYR A 100 -24.40 -8.59 7.71
C TYR A 100 -24.46 -8.60 9.24
N LEU A 101 -23.35 -8.29 9.92
CA LEU A 101 -23.36 -8.19 11.39
C LEU A 101 -24.30 -7.07 11.87
N PHE A 102 -24.27 -5.93 11.19
CA PHE A 102 -25.10 -4.78 11.52
C PHE A 102 -26.59 -5.06 11.33
N PHE A 103 -27.01 -5.44 10.12
CA PHE A 103 -28.43 -5.57 9.76
C PHE A 103 -29.07 -6.88 10.23
N ASN A 104 -28.29 -7.97 10.39
CA ASN A 104 -28.84 -9.29 10.69
C ASN A 104 -28.48 -9.84 12.08
N MET A 105 -27.51 -9.23 12.76
CA MET A 105 -27.05 -9.69 14.08
C MET A 105 -27.14 -8.62 15.16
N ASP A 106 -27.59 -7.40 14.82
CA ASP A 106 -27.77 -6.30 15.76
C ASP A 106 -26.47 -5.99 16.54
N LEU A 107 -25.35 -6.09 15.81
CA LEU A 107 -24.00 -5.75 16.23
C LEU A 107 -23.59 -4.47 15.48
N TYR A 108 -23.29 -3.41 16.22
CA TYR A 108 -22.66 -2.24 15.64
C TYR A 108 -21.25 -2.57 15.16
N THR A 109 -20.82 -1.88 14.10
CA THR A 109 -19.49 -2.08 13.52
C THR A 109 -18.78 -0.74 13.35
N ALA A 110 -17.45 -0.78 13.40
CA ALA A 110 -16.59 0.39 13.17
C ALA A 110 -15.33 -0.01 12.41
N GLU A 111 -14.71 0.99 11.77
CA GLU A 111 -13.45 0.85 11.01
C GLU A 111 -13.53 -0.13 9.82
N HIS A 112 -14.74 -0.43 9.33
CA HIS A 112 -14.98 -1.27 8.15
C HIS A 112 -14.80 -0.52 6.83
N ASP A 113 -14.71 0.80 6.89
CA ASP A 113 -14.53 1.74 5.78
C ASP A 113 -13.07 2.13 5.53
N ILE A 114 -12.14 1.68 6.38
CA ILE A 114 -10.72 1.97 6.22
C ILE A 114 -10.17 1.16 5.03
N PRO A 115 -9.61 1.82 4.00
CA PRO A 115 -8.96 1.12 2.90
C PRO A 115 -7.88 0.17 3.42
N TYR A 116 -7.87 -1.06 2.91
CA TYR A 116 -7.03 -2.12 3.49
C TYR A 116 -5.54 -1.79 3.51
N HIS A 117 -5.04 -1.09 2.49
CA HIS A 117 -3.64 -0.64 2.47
C HIS A 117 -3.34 0.34 3.62
N GLN A 118 -4.25 1.27 3.94
CA GLN A 118 -4.10 2.19 5.07
C GLN A 118 -4.17 1.42 6.40
N ARG A 119 -5.11 0.47 6.52
CA ARG A 119 -5.22 -0.42 7.67
C ARG A 119 -3.90 -1.12 7.96
N VAL A 120 -3.30 -1.78 6.96
CA VAL A 120 -2.01 -2.48 7.16
C VAL A 120 -0.94 -1.50 7.65
N LEU A 121 -0.81 -0.34 7.00
CA LEU A 121 0.24 0.63 7.36
C LEU A 121 0.10 1.10 8.81
N ILE A 122 -1.12 1.43 9.24
CA ILE A 122 -1.41 1.88 10.61
C ILE A 122 -1.12 0.76 11.62
N ASP A 123 -1.58 -0.45 11.33
CA ASP A 123 -1.43 -1.57 12.27
C ASP A 123 0.04 -1.99 12.40
N MET A 124 0.78 -2.02 11.30
CA MET A 124 2.22 -2.32 11.32
C MET A 124 3.02 -1.24 12.03
N ALA A 125 2.66 0.02 11.83
CA ALA A 125 3.29 1.16 12.50
C ALA A 125 3.01 1.14 14.02
N SER A 126 1.76 0.88 14.42
CA SER A 126 1.37 0.82 15.84
C SER A 126 1.98 -0.37 16.60
N GLN A 127 2.34 -1.44 15.90
CA GLN A 127 3.01 -2.63 16.46
C GLN A 127 4.54 -2.55 16.42
N ASP A 128 5.10 -1.41 16.00
CA ASP A 128 6.54 -1.23 15.81
C ASP A 128 7.18 -2.26 14.86
N ARG A 129 6.42 -2.77 13.89
CA ARG A 129 6.86 -3.81 12.95
C ARG A 129 7.43 -3.24 11.66
N MET A 130 6.86 -2.13 11.20
CA MET A 130 7.28 -1.45 9.97
C MET A 130 6.89 0.02 10.02
N TRP A 131 7.78 0.89 9.56
CA TRP A 131 7.50 2.29 9.35
C TRP A 131 8.02 2.71 7.98
N VAL A 132 7.19 3.44 7.23
CA VAL A 132 7.52 3.83 5.86
C VAL A 132 8.74 4.75 5.89
N LEU A 133 9.74 4.40 5.08
CA LEU A 133 11.02 5.11 4.96
C LEU A 133 11.84 5.17 6.24
N ASP A 134 11.65 4.30 7.25
CA ASP A 134 12.54 4.24 8.42
C ASP A 134 13.85 3.51 8.07
N THR A 135 14.96 4.25 8.08
CA THR A 135 16.31 3.73 7.79
C THR A 135 17.05 3.27 9.05
N GLU A 136 16.44 3.40 10.23
CA GLU A 136 17.07 3.17 11.54
C GLU A 136 18.30 4.06 11.77
N GLY A 137 18.27 5.29 11.23
CA GLY A 137 19.36 6.26 11.28
C GLY A 137 20.54 5.95 10.34
N ARG A 138 20.38 5.02 9.39
CA ARG A 138 21.41 4.71 8.39
C ARG A 138 21.20 5.53 7.13
N GLU A 139 22.28 5.84 6.42
CA GLU A 139 22.17 6.38 5.07
C GLU A 139 21.73 5.25 4.14
N GLU A 140 20.62 5.44 3.44
CA GLU A 140 20.13 4.56 2.38
C GLU A 140 20.13 5.33 1.06
N ARG A 141 20.47 4.63 -0.03
CA ARG A 141 20.54 5.20 -1.39
C ARG A 141 19.40 4.65 -2.21
N LEU A 142 18.59 5.56 -2.77
CA LEU A 142 17.49 5.23 -3.66
C LEU A 142 17.85 5.65 -5.09
N LYS A 143 17.68 4.75 -6.04
CA LYS A 143 17.87 5.02 -7.46
C LYS A 143 16.59 5.59 -8.06
N VAL A 144 16.71 6.76 -8.66
CA VAL A 144 15.61 7.48 -9.31
C VAL A 144 15.81 7.41 -10.81
N LEU A 145 14.80 6.90 -11.52
CA LEU A 145 14.69 6.97 -12.97
C LEU A 145 13.76 8.11 -13.34
N VAL A 146 14.22 9.01 -14.20
CA VAL A 146 13.36 10.00 -14.87
C VAL A 146 13.30 9.66 -16.33
N TYR A 147 12.10 9.57 -16.90
CA TYR A 147 11.93 9.28 -18.32
C TYR A 147 10.78 10.08 -18.94
N ASP A 148 10.79 10.13 -20.27
CA ASP A 148 9.81 10.80 -21.13
C ASP A 148 9.80 10.08 -22.49
N ILE A 149 8.64 10.03 -23.14
CA ILE A 149 8.50 9.46 -24.49
C ILE A 149 8.11 10.53 -25.52
N GLU A 150 8.54 10.33 -26.76
CA GLU A 150 8.10 11.13 -27.90
C GLU A 150 7.48 10.23 -28.96
N THR A 151 6.38 10.71 -29.51
CA THR A 151 5.65 10.08 -30.63
C THR A 151 5.53 11.11 -31.74
N THR A 152 5.77 10.70 -32.98
CA THR A 152 5.71 11.55 -34.17
C THR A 152 4.34 11.49 -34.85
N GLU A 153 3.60 10.42 -34.60
CA GLU A 153 2.22 10.25 -35.03
C GLU A 153 1.30 10.79 -33.92
N PHE A 154 0.56 11.87 -34.18
CA PHE A 154 -0.51 12.33 -33.28
C PHE A 154 -1.86 12.15 -33.99
N GLU A 155 -2.65 11.19 -33.53
CA GLU A 155 -4.03 11.01 -33.97
C GLU A 155 -4.95 11.12 -32.73
N GLU A 156 -5.88 12.09 -32.74
CA GLU A 156 -6.75 12.43 -31.59
C GLU A 156 -7.57 11.25 -31.01
N GLU A 157 -7.66 10.13 -31.73
CA GLU A 157 -8.45 8.95 -31.35
C GLU A 157 -7.65 7.63 -31.28
N LYS A 158 -6.32 7.65 -31.46
CA LYS A 158 -5.48 6.44 -31.26
C LYS A 158 -4.72 6.51 -29.95
N ALA A 159 -4.87 5.46 -29.15
CA ALA A 159 -4.13 5.26 -27.92
C ALA A 159 -2.86 4.40 -28.08
N ASP A 160 -2.71 3.70 -29.22
CA ASP A 160 -1.61 2.76 -29.48
C ASP A 160 -0.66 3.35 -30.53
N LEU A 161 -0.08 4.52 -30.25
CA LEU A 161 0.87 5.17 -31.14
C LEU A 161 2.28 4.61 -30.91
N PRO A 162 3.06 4.30 -31.96
CA PRO A 162 4.42 3.84 -31.80
C PRO A 162 5.29 4.85 -31.04
N ILE A 163 6.13 4.35 -30.13
CA ILE A 163 7.09 5.17 -29.39
C ILE A 163 8.37 5.34 -30.20
N ASP A 164 8.55 6.54 -30.75
CA ASP A 164 9.71 6.88 -31.60
C ASP A 164 10.97 7.13 -30.78
N ILE A 165 10.83 7.81 -29.64
CA ILE A 165 11.97 8.11 -28.77
C ILE A 165 11.57 7.86 -27.32
N LEU A 166 12.43 7.16 -26.60
CA LEU A 166 12.37 7.05 -25.15
C LEU A 166 13.64 7.67 -24.57
N GLY A 167 13.47 8.82 -23.92
CA GLY A 167 14.54 9.51 -23.20
C GLY A 167 14.50 9.13 -21.72
N TYR A 168 15.65 8.81 -21.12
CA TYR A 168 15.73 8.59 -19.68
C TYR A 168 17.07 9.01 -19.08
N THR A 169 17.06 9.29 -17.78
CA THR A 169 18.25 9.51 -16.96
C THR A 169 18.07 8.84 -15.61
N SER A 170 19.19 8.45 -15.00
CA SER A 170 19.23 7.84 -13.67
C SER A 170 20.11 8.66 -12.74
N PHE A 171 19.69 8.80 -11.49
CA PHE A 171 20.51 9.38 -10.42
C PHE A 171 20.16 8.79 -9.05
N GLU A 172 21.01 9.00 -8.06
CA GLU A 172 20.80 8.53 -6.70
C GLU A 172 20.38 9.69 -5.79
N VAL A 173 19.42 9.41 -4.90
CA VAL A 173 19.09 10.25 -3.76
C VAL A 173 19.46 9.52 -2.47
N ARG A 174 19.97 10.26 -1.49
CA ARG A 174 20.35 9.73 -0.19
C ARG A 174 19.32 10.15 0.84
N ILE A 175 18.82 9.18 1.59
CA ILE A 175 17.88 9.42 2.68
C ILE A 175 18.46 8.88 3.98
N LYS A 176 18.11 9.55 5.07
CA LYS A 176 18.39 9.10 6.42
C LYS A 176 17.23 9.50 7.30
N SER A 177 16.71 8.54 8.03
CA SER A 177 15.53 8.74 8.88
C SER A 177 15.58 7.82 10.08
N LYS A 178 14.91 8.23 11.15
CA LYS A 178 14.75 7.43 12.37
C LYS A 178 13.48 7.87 13.07
N LYS A 179 12.75 6.93 13.66
CA LYS A 179 11.64 7.22 14.56
C LYS A 179 11.99 6.88 16.01
N ASP A 180 11.35 7.55 16.94
CA ASP A 180 11.33 7.27 18.37
C ASP A 180 9.88 7.43 18.86
N LEU A 181 9.16 6.31 18.91
CA LEU A 181 7.74 6.31 19.28
C LEU A 181 7.52 6.59 20.78
N ASP A 182 8.51 6.31 21.63
CA ASP A 182 8.42 6.54 23.08
C ASP A 182 8.47 8.03 23.41
N ASN A 183 9.24 8.80 22.63
CA ASN A 183 9.40 10.25 22.79
C ASN A 183 8.61 11.07 21.76
N GLU A 184 7.79 10.42 20.92
CA GLU A 184 7.05 11.04 19.81
C GLU A 184 7.95 11.85 18.84
N ASP A 185 9.19 11.39 18.62
CA ASP A 185 10.17 12.09 17.79
C ASP A 185 10.43 11.38 16.45
N PHE A 186 10.65 12.18 15.41
CA PHE A 186 10.86 11.71 14.04
C PHE A 186 11.94 12.56 13.37
N TYR A 187 12.98 11.88 12.91
CA TYR A 187 14.01 12.47 12.07
C TYR A 187 13.87 11.97 10.64
N PHE A 188 13.89 12.89 9.70
CA PHE A 188 13.97 12.60 8.27
C PHE A 188 14.85 13.65 7.59
N ASP A 189 15.82 13.18 6.84
CA ASP A 189 16.74 14.00 6.07
C ASP A 189 16.92 13.37 4.68
N MET A 190 16.96 14.24 3.68
CA MET A 190 17.22 13.90 2.29
C MET A 190 18.44 14.70 1.87
N GLU A 191 19.59 14.04 1.81
CA GLU A 191 20.81 14.72 1.42
C GLU A 191 20.73 15.13 -0.04
N LYS A 192 21.40 16.24 -0.34
CA LYS A 192 21.54 16.70 -1.72
C LYS A 192 22.17 15.59 -2.58
N PRO A 193 21.64 15.32 -3.78
CA PRO A 193 22.24 14.39 -4.72
C PRO A 193 23.72 14.73 -4.94
N SER A 194 24.57 13.70 -5.01
CA SER A 194 26.00 13.86 -5.29
C SER A 194 26.27 14.36 -6.71
N VAL A 195 25.33 14.11 -7.64
CA VAL A 195 25.33 14.60 -9.01
C VAL A 195 24.05 15.40 -9.23
N SER A 196 24.16 16.62 -9.76
CA SER A 196 22.97 17.40 -10.13
C SER A 196 22.24 16.67 -11.25
N TRP A 197 20.90 16.65 -11.23
CA TRP A 197 20.11 16.13 -12.37
C TRP A 197 20.49 16.83 -13.70
N LYS A 198 21.02 18.06 -13.62
CA LYS A 198 21.53 18.83 -14.77
C LYS A 198 22.83 18.28 -15.38
N GLU A 199 23.57 17.50 -14.60
CA GLU A 199 24.85 16.89 -14.98
C GLU A 199 24.69 15.42 -15.35
N SER A 200 23.49 14.86 -15.17
CA SER A 200 23.20 13.47 -15.51
C SER A 200 23.04 13.33 -17.02
N GLU A 201 23.69 12.33 -17.61
CA GLU A 201 23.58 12.04 -19.04
C GLU A 201 22.19 11.50 -19.35
N VAL A 202 21.53 12.13 -20.33
CA VAL A 202 20.25 11.64 -20.84
C VAL A 202 20.53 10.61 -21.94
N VAL A 203 20.11 9.38 -21.71
CA VAL A 203 20.13 8.32 -22.72
C VAL A 203 18.86 8.44 -23.57
N GLN A 204 19.02 8.38 -24.89
CA GLN A 204 17.90 8.38 -25.83
C GLN A 204 17.90 7.08 -26.63
N LEU A 205 16.83 6.31 -26.49
CA LEU A 205 16.56 5.14 -27.31
C LEU A 205 15.66 5.60 -28.47
N VAL A 206 16.11 5.40 -29.70
CA VAL A 206 15.38 5.81 -30.91
C VAL A 206 14.92 4.58 -31.66
N SER A 207 13.62 4.50 -31.94
CA SER A 207 12.98 3.41 -32.66
C SER A 207 12.66 3.86 -34.09
N ARG A 208 13.18 3.16 -35.11
CA ARG A 208 12.87 3.46 -36.53
C ARG A 208 11.84 2.50 -37.13
N ASN A 209 11.52 1.46 -36.39
CA ASN A 209 10.58 0.42 -36.76
C ASN A 209 10.11 -0.29 -35.48
N ARG A 210 9.07 -1.11 -35.64
CA ARG A 210 8.46 -1.85 -34.53
C ARG A 210 9.40 -2.83 -33.83
N ASP A 211 10.34 -3.45 -34.54
CA ASP A 211 11.27 -4.39 -33.92
C ASP A 211 12.26 -3.65 -33.01
N GLU A 212 12.76 -2.48 -33.44
CA GLU A 212 13.58 -1.59 -32.62
C GLU A 212 12.81 -1.07 -31.40
N GLU A 213 11.54 -0.70 -31.57
CA GLU A 213 10.66 -0.27 -30.47
C GLU A 213 10.51 -1.37 -29.41
N ILE A 214 10.20 -2.60 -29.83
CA ILE A 214 10.07 -3.75 -28.92
C ILE A 214 11.39 -4.01 -28.19
N GLU A 215 12.52 -3.97 -28.89
CA GLU A 215 13.84 -4.16 -28.28
C GLU A 215 14.15 -3.06 -27.24
N ASN A 216 13.88 -1.80 -27.59
CA ASN A 216 14.06 -0.65 -26.72
C ASN A 216 13.18 -0.76 -25.47
N LEU A 217 11.89 -1.10 -25.62
CA LEU A 217 10.96 -1.28 -24.50
C LEU A 217 11.37 -2.46 -23.61
N VAL A 218 11.79 -3.58 -24.17
CA VAL A 218 12.29 -4.73 -23.38
C VAL A 218 13.52 -4.34 -22.56
N ASN A 219 14.44 -3.56 -23.15
CA ASN A 219 15.61 -3.07 -22.43
C ASN A 219 15.22 -2.03 -21.36
N PHE A 220 14.28 -1.13 -21.67
CA PHE A 220 13.77 -0.17 -20.71
C PHE A 220 13.05 -0.83 -19.52
N CYS A 221 12.28 -1.90 -19.75
CA CYS A 221 11.69 -2.70 -18.67
C CYS A 221 12.73 -3.36 -17.75
N LYS A 222 13.97 -3.59 -18.21
CA LYS A 222 15.07 -4.05 -17.34
C LYS A 222 15.60 -2.89 -16.52
N ILE A 223 15.78 -1.72 -17.13
CA ILE A 223 16.22 -0.49 -16.46
C ILE A 223 15.21 -0.11 -15.37
N LEU A 224 13.91 -0.04 -15.67
CA LEU A 224 12.85 0.19 -14.68
C LEU A 224 12.94 -0.76 -13.47
N ARG A 225 13.29 -2.02 -13.72
CA ARG A 225 13.46 -3.04 -12.67
C ARG A 225 14.69 -2.86 -11.79
N GLU A 226 15.57 -1.92 -12.09
CA GLU A 226 16.75 -1.61 -11.29
C GLU A 226 16.60 -0.35 -10.43
N HIS A 227 15.47 0.36 -10.54
CA HIS A 227 15.25 1.66 -9.88
C HIS A 227 14.19 1.58 -8.80
N ASP A 228 14.41 2.35 -7.74
CA ASP A 228 13.51 2.43 -6.59
C ASP A 228 12.40 3.44 -6.80
N ILE A 229 12.64 4.52 -7.54
CA ILE A 229 11.66 5.57 -7.82
C ILE A 229 11.63 5.79 -9.33
N VAL A 230 10.42 5.88 -9.89
CA VAL A 230 10.20 6.22 -11.30
C VAL A 230 9.40 7.51 -11.37
N SER A 231 9.91 8.47 -12.13
CA SER A 231 9.34 9.81 -12.27
C SER A 231 9.40 10.27 -13.72
N GLY A 232 8.63 11.29 -14.04
CA GLY A 232 8.59 11.92 -15.35
C GLY A 232 7.46 12.94 -15.38
N HIS A 233 7.36 13.70 -16.46
CA HIS A 233 6.28 14.67 -16.60
C HIS A 233 5.05 13.98 -17.18
N ASN A 234 3.93 13.96 -16.45
CA ASN A 234 2.66 13.35 -16.89
C ASN A 234 2.69 11.84 -17.24
N ILE A 235 3.69 11.10 -16.76
CA ILE A 235 3.87 9.66 -17.10
C ILE A 235 2.66 8.77 -16.77
N VAL A 236 1.89 9.06 -15.73
CA VAL A 236 0.69 8.28 -15.37
C VAL A 236 -0.50 8.63 -16.28
N GLY A 237 -0.54 9.87 -16.78
CA GLY A 237 -1.63 10.38 -17.61
C GLY A 237 -1.48 10.06 -19.09
N PHE A 238 -0.24 9.93 -19.58
CA PHE A 238 0.06 9.74 -20.98
C PHE A 238 1.05 8.59 -21.23
N ASP A 239 2.30 8.72 -20.79
CA ASP A 239 3.41 7.85 -21.21
C ASP A 239 3.17 6.37 -20.90
N ASN A 240 2.70 6.03 -19.68
CA ASN A 240 2.39 4.65 -19.27
C ASN A 240 1.16 4.07 -19.98
N ARG A 241 0.38 4.89 -20.69
CA ARG A 241 -0.80 4.45 -21.43
C ARG A 241 -0.49 4.14 -22.89
N GLN A 242 0.61 4.67 -23.42
CA GLN A 242 1.19 4.26 -24.69
C GLN A 242 1.94 2.94 -24.47
#